data_AF-A0A6L2NW22-F1
#
_entry.id   AF-A0A6L2NW22-F1
#
_cell.length_a   1.000
_cell.length_b   1.000
_cell.length_c   1.000
_cell.angle_alpha   90.00
_cell.angle_beta   90.00
_cell.angle_gamma   90.00
#
_symmetry.space_group_name_H-M   'P 1'
#
loop_
_entity.id
_entity.type
_entity.pdbx_description
1 polymer ?
#
loop_
_entity_poly.entity_id
_entity_poly.type
_entity_poly.pdbx_seq_one_letter_code
_entity_poly.pdbx_strand_id
1 'polypeptide(L)' 'MFILAENPEIEKGTFDVVLEGYIDFESHPWPSICKSAKDLIRRMLTRCPERRITSSQVLKHQCIKEDGEA' A
#
# COMPACT_ATOMS: atom_id res chain seq x y z
N MET A 1 4.34 12.09 -14.46
CA MET A 1 3.17 12.21 -15.34
C MET A 1 3.36 11.25 -16.49
N PHE A 2 2.48 10.25 -16.56
CA PHE A 2 2.23 9.29 -17.65
C PHE A 2 3.29 8.26 -18.06
N ILE A 3 3.05 7.04 -17.57
CA ILE A 3 3.12 5.73 -18.26
C ILE A 3 4.50 5.34 -18.81
N LEU A 4 5.24 4.55 -18.01
CA LEU A 4 6.21 3.63 -18.58
C LEU A 4 5.44 2.45 -19.16
N ALA A 5 5.47 2.40 -20.49
CA ALA A 5 5.46 1.23 -21.36
C ALA A 5 4.52 0.08 -20.96
N GLU A 6 3.50 -0.11 -21.80
CA GLU A 6 2.78 -1.38 -21.99
C GLU A 6 3.77 -2.55 -22.06
N ASN A 7 3.95 -3.24 -20.94
CA ASN A 7 4.69 -4.49 -20.86
C ASN A 7 3.64 -5.61 -20.67
N PRO A 8 3.28 -6.38 -21.70
CA PRO A 8 2.18 -7.36 -21.65
C PRO A 8 2.44 -8.49 -20.64
N GLU A 9 3.70 -8.71 -20.27
CA GLU A 9 4.14 -9.60 -19.19
C GLU A 9 3.61 -9.13 -17.81
N ILE A 10 3.54 -7.82 -17.60
CA ILE A 10 3.13 -7.19 -16.33
C ILE A 10 1.62 -7.27 -16.18
N GLU A 11 0.81 -7.13 -17.23
CA GLU A 11 -0.65 -7.13 -17.10
C GLU A 11 -1.22 -8.48 -16.64
N LYS A 12 -0.67 -9.60 -17.14
CA LYS A 12 -1.09 -10.94 -16.68
C LYS A 12 -0.66 -11.20 -15.23
N GLY A 13 0.56 -10.83 -14.85
CA GLY A 13 1.04 -10.99 -13.47
C GLY A 13 0.42 -10.01 -12.47
N THR A 14 0.02 -8.81 -12.90
CA THR A 14 -0.51 -7.76 -12.02
C THR A 14 -1.88 -8.14 -11.48
N PHE A 15 -2.75 -8.74 -12.30
CA PHE A 15 -4.07 -9.13 -11.83
C PHE A 15 -3.99 -10.28 -10.81
N ASP A 16 -3.12 -11.26 -11.05
CA ASP A 16 -2.90 -12.37 -10.12
C ASP A 16 -2.31 -11.88 -8.79
N VAL A 17 -1.34 -10.97 -8.82
CA VAL A 17 -0.76 -10.36 -7.60
C VAL A 17 -1.79 -9.53 -6.84
N VAL A 18 -2.67 -8.80 -7.55
CA VAL A 18 -3.79 -8.06 -6.92
C VAL A 18 -4.80 -9.03 -6.30
N LEU A 19 -5.06 -10.18 -6.93
CA LEU A 19 -5.93 -11.23 -6.39
C LEU A 19 -5.31 -11.98 -5.22
N GLU A 20 -4.00 -12.17 -5.19
CA GLU A 20 -3.28 -12.72 -4.05
C GLU A 20 -3.38 -11.78 -2.84
N GLY A 21 -3.25 -10.47 -3.08
CA GLY A 21 -3.29 -9.45 -2.04
C GLY A 21 -2.09 -9.51 -1.09
N TYR A 22 -1.02 -10.19 -1.53
CA TYR A 22 0.26 -10.23 -0.83
C TYR A 22 1.01 -8.92 -1.09
N ILE A 23 1.50 -8.31 -0.02
CA ILE A 23 2.31 -7.09 -0.09
C ILE A 23 3.63 -7.39 0.60
N ASP A 24 4.71 -7.32 -0.16
CA ASP A 24 6.06 -7.44 0.36
C ASP A 24 6.49 -6.12 1.03
N PHE A 25 6.79 -6.19 2.32
CA PHE A 25 7.33 -5.08 3.12
C PHE A 25 8.75 -5.35 3.66
N GLU A 26 9.40 -6.40 3.15
CA GLU A 26 10.72 -6.89 3.55
C GLU A 26 11.77 -6.63 2.47
N SER A 27 11.39 -6.59 1.19
CA SER A 27 12.30 -6.18 0.12
C SER A 27 12.57 -4.68 0.13
N HIS A 28 13.78 -4.28 -0.28
CA HIS A 28 14.14 -2.87 -0.47
C HIS A 28 13.12 -2.16 -1.39
N PRO A 29 12.64 -0.94 -1.06
CA PRO A 29 13.09 -0.05 0.02
C PRO A 29 12.31 -0.21 1.34
N TRP A 30 11.41 -1.18 1.45
CA TRP A 30 10.48 -1.24 2.57
C TRP A 30 11.14 -1.36 3.95
N PRO A 31 12.23 -2.10 4.19
CA PRO A 31 12.89 -2.15 5.49
C PRO A 31 13.23 -0.79 6.10
N SER A 32 13.52 0.24 5.30
CA SER A 32 13.83 1.60 5.79
C SER A 32 12.60 2.46 6.04
N ILE A 33 11.40 2.01 5.66
CA ILE A 33 10.14 2.73 5.88
C ILE A 33 9.59 2.44 7.27
N CYS A 34 9.02 3.45 7.92
CA CYS A 34 8.51 3.34 9.27
C CYS A 34 7.37 2.31 9.40
N LYS A 35 7.30 1.66 10.55
CA LYS A 35 6.27 0.64 10.85
C LYS A 35 4.85 1.20 10.75
N SER A 36 4.65 2.46 11.10
CA SER A 36 3.36 3.16 11.04
C SER A 36 2.84 3.29 9.60
N ALA A 37 3.71 3.64 8.64
CA ALA A 37 3.34 3.71 7.23
C ALA A 37 2.98 2.33 6.66
N LYS A 38 3.76 1.29 7.00
CA LYS A 38 3.47 -0.09 6.59
C LYS A 38 2.12 -0.58 7.15
N ASP A 39 1.81 -0.26 8.41
CA ASP A 39 0.53 -0.60 9.04
C ASP A 39 -0.65 0.10 8.35
N LEU A 40 -0.50 1.38 8.01
CA LEU A 40 -1.52 2.11 7.27
C LEU A 40 -1.81 1.45 5.90
N ILE A 41 -0.77 1.15 5.12
CA ILE A 41 -0.91 0.54 3.80
C ILE A 41 -1.59 -0.83 3.89
N ARG A 42 -1.23 -1.66 4.88
CA ARG A 42 -1.89 -2.96 5.13
C ARG A 42 -3.39 -2.79 5.37
N ARG A 43 -3.79 -1.79 6.15
CA ARG A 43 -5.21 -1.54 6.45
C ARG A 43 -5.96 -1.00 5.24
N MET A 44 -5.34 -0.16 4.43
CA MET A 44 -5.92 0.37 3.18
C MET A 44 -6.12 -0.72 2.14
N LEU A 45 -5.19 -1.67 2.04
CA LEU A 45 -5.23 -2.78 1.10
C LEU A 45 -5.87 -4.05 1.67
N THR A 46 -6.65 -3.93 2.75
CA THR A 46 -7.44 -5.04 3.29
C THR A 46 -8.39 -5.59 2.22
N ARG A 47 -8.28 -6.90 1.95
CA ARG A 47 -9.06 -7.62 0.93
C ARG A 47 -10.57 -7.53 1.20
N CYS A 48 -10.98 -7.74 2.45
CA CYS A 48 -12.38 -7.61 2.86
C CYS A 48 -12.79 -6.13 2.88
N PRO A 49 -13.71 -5.68 2.01
CA PRO A 49 -14.11 -4.28 1.95
C PRO A 49 -14.68 -3.74 3.26
N GLU A 50 -15.43 -4.57 3.99
CA GLU A 50 -16.03 -4.20 5.28
C GLU A 50 -15.01 -3.98 6.39
N ARG A 51 -13.81 -4.57 6.26
CA ARG A 51 -12.69 -4.41 7.21
C ARG A 51 -11.69 -3.37 6.72
N ARG A 52 -11.88 -2.80 5.52
CA ARG A 52 -11.01 -1.78 4.97
C ARG A 52 -11.20 -0.49 5.73
N ILE A 53 -10.08 0.12 6.10
CA ILE A 53 -10.09 1.41 6.79
C ILE A 53 -10.76 2.48 5.91
N THR A 54 -11.63 3.28 6.50
CA THR A 54 -12.31 4.37 5.77
C THR A 54 -11.39 5.58 5.63
N SER A 55 -11.64 6.44 4.64
CA SER A 55 -10.86 7.67 4.45
C SER A 55 -10.81 8.53 5.72
N SER A 56 -11.92 8.60 6.47
CA SER A 56 -11.98 9.32 7.75
C SER A 56 -11.10 8.70 8.84
N GLN A 57 -10.89 7.39 8.82
CA GLN A 57 -9.99 6.70 9.74
C GLN A 57 -8.53 6.82 9.30
N VAL A 58 -8.26 6.82 7.98
CA VAL A 58 -6.93 7.07 7.39
C VAL A 58 -6.40 8.43 7.85
N LEU A 59 -7.21 9.48 7.76
CA LEU A 59 -6.87 10.84 8.20
C LEU A 59 -6.54 10.96 9.71
N LYS A 60 -6.96 9.98 10.52
CA LYS A 60 -6.67 9.94 11.97
C LYS A 60 -5.46 9.07 12.31
N HIS A 61 -4.88 8.37 11.34
CA HIS A 61 -3.75 7.48 11.54
C HIS A 61 -2.48 8.27 11.83
N GLN A 62 -1.63 7.79 12.76
CA GLN A 62 -0.40 8.48 13.19
C GLN A 62 0.51 8.86 12.00
N CYS A 63 0.62 7.98 10.99
CA CYS A 63 1.36 8.23 9.75
C CYS A 63 0.92 9.49 8.97
N ILE A 64 -0.34 9.93 9.09
CA ILE A 64 -0.86 11.13 8.42
C ILE A 64 -0.97 12.30 9.41
N LYS A 65 -1.08 11.99 10.71
CA LYS A 65 -1.31 12.99 11.76
C LYS A 65 -0.02 13.67 12.23
N GLU A 66 1.13 13.03 12.06
CA GLU A 66 2.42 13.68 12.19
C GLU A 66 2.72 14.42 10.88
N ASP A 67 2.44 15.72 10.88
CA ASP A 67 3.01 16.68 9.94
C ASP A 67 4.51 16.41 9.89
N GLY A 68 5.04 16.19 8.69
CA GLY A 68 6.33 15.55 8.49
C GLY A 68 7.47 16.21 9.27
N GLU A 69 7.97 15.52 10.29
CA GLU A 69 9.33 15.76 10.76
C GLU A 69 10.24 14.76 10.05
N ALA A 70 10.79 15.23 8.93
CA ALA A 70 12.03 14.72 8.36
C ALA A 70 13.22 15.27 9.15
#